data_AF-A0A8X6X3E2-F1
#
_entry.id   AF-A0A8X6X3E2-F1
#
_cell.length_a   1.000
_cell.length_b   1.000
_cell.length_c   1.000
_cell.angle_alpha   90.00
_cell.angle_beta   90.00
_cell.angle_gamma   90.00
#
_symmetry.space_group_name_H-M   'P 1'
#
loop_
_entity.id
_entity.type
_entity.pdbx_description
1 polymer ?
#
loop_
_entity_poly.entity_id
_entity_poly.type
_entity_poly.pdbx_seq_one_letter_code
_entity_poly.pdbx_strand_id
1 'polypeptide(L)'
;MYIVNCGRLQVVADDGRTVLATLRAGSYFGEISILNMGTAGNRRTASVRSLGYSDLFCLYKKDMWDVLKDYPAARVRLEAIAVKRLHKYRREPLRKGKSVNLHQVIGS
;
A
#
# COMPACT_ATOMS: atom_id res chain seq x y z
N MET A 1 -7.62 3.02 -1.23
CA MET A 1 -6.52 3.02 -0.25
C MET A 1 -7.10 2.74 1.12
N TYR A 2 -6.34 2.07 1.97
CA TYR A 2 -6.75 1.73 3.33
C TYR A 2 -5.72 2.28 4.32
N ILE A 3 -6.20 2.78 5.46
CA ILE A 3 -5.36 3.25 6.56
C ILE A 3 -5.71 2.41 7.79
N VAL A 4 -4.70 1.87 8.45
CA VAL A 4 -4.86 1.04 9.65
C VAL A 4 -5.07 1.95 10.84
N ASN A 5 -6.28 1.92 11.42
CA ASN A 5 -6.57 2.61 12.67
C ASN A 5 -6.07 1.79 13.86
N CYS A 6 -6.50 0.53 13.94
CA CYS A 6 -6.16 -0.41 15.01
C CYS A 6 -5.93 -1.82 14.45
N GLY A 7 -5.18 -2.66 15.18
CA GLY A 7 -4.91 -4.05 14.80
C GLY A 7 -3.59 -4.25 14.04
N ARG A 8 -3.44 -5.44 13.44
CA ARG A 8 -2.23 -5.84 12.70
C ARG A 8 -2.62 -6.59 11.44
N LEU A 9 -2.00 -6.20 10.32
CA LEU A 9 -2.17 -6.89 9.05
C LEU A 9 -0.84 -7.44 8.56
N GLN A 10 -0.90 -8.53 7.81
CA GLN A 10 0.23 -9.11 7.13
C GLN A 10 0.08 -8.98 5.64
N VAL A 11 1.19 -8.63 5.02
CA VAL A 11 1.36 -8.64 3.59
C VAL A 11 1.97 -9.97 3.24
N VAL A 12 1.24 -10.78 2.49
CA VAL A 12 1.65 -12.13 2.11
C VAL A 12 1.94 -12.18 0.62
N ALA A 13 2.95 -12.96 0.24
CA ALA A 13 3.22 -13.26 -1.16
C ALA A 13 2.07 -14.05 -1.79
N ASP A 14 2.17 -14.31 -3.09
CA ASP A 14 1.17 -15.07 -3.84
C ASP A 14 0.98 -16.51 -3.32
N ASP A 15 1.94 -17.04 -2.54
CA ASP A 15 1.85 -18.35 -1.90
C ASP A 15 0.94 -18.36 -0.65
N GLY A 16 0.46 -17.20 -0.19
CA GLY A 16 -0.39 -17.03 1.00
C GLY A 16 0.29 -17.37 2.34
N ARG A 17 1.56 -17.78 2.33
CA ARG A 17 2.32 -18.27 3.50
C ARG A 17 3.49 -17.36 3.85
N THR A 18 4.18 -16.86 2.83
CA THR A 18 5.37 -16.03 3.02
C THR A 18 4.95 -14.62 3.40
N VAL A 19 5.24 -14.26 4.66
CA VAL A 19 5.02 -12.90 5.17
C VAL A 19 6.13 -11.99 4.69
N LEU A 20 5.73 -10.98 3.92
CA LEU A 20 6.59 -9.97 3.32
C LEU A 20 6.74 -8.74 4.23
N ALA A 21 5.67 -8.35 4.90
CA ALA A 21 5.64 -7.23 5.85
C ALA A 21 4.48 -7.38 6.84
N THR A 22 4.55 -6.65 7.96
CA THR A 22 3.45 -6.53 8.93
C THR A 22 3.10 -5.06 9.12
N LEU A 23 1.85 -4.70 8.84
CA LEU A 23 1.25 -3.38 9.02
C LEU A 23 0.69 -3.24 10.44
N ARG A 24 0.81 -2.04 11.00
CA ARG A 24 0.27 -1.67 12.31
C ARG A 24 -0.51 -0.36 12.21
N ALA A 25 -1.16 0.05 13.29
CA ALA A 25 -1.80 1.36 13.41
C ALA A 25 -0.92 2.50 12.84
N GLY A 26 -1.51 3.39 12.06
CA GLY A 26 -0.84 4.46 11.32
C GLY A 26 -0.22 4.05 9.97
N SER A 27 -0.22 2.75 9.64
CA SER A 27 0.20 2.29 8.31
C SER A 27 -0.92 2.49 7.29
N TYR A 28 -0.57 2.64 6.01
CA TYR A 28 -1.54 2.67 4.92
C TYR A 28 -1.05 1.87 3.72
N PHE A 29 -1.99 1.39 2.91
CA PHE A 29 -1.75 0.60 1.72
C PHE A 29 -2.78 0.83 0.63
N GLY A 30 -2.43 0.48 -0.60
CA GLY A 30 -3.27 0.62 -1.78
C GLY A 30 -3.12 1.97 -2.46
N GLU A 31 -1.93 2.57 -2.45
CA GLU A 31 -1.63 3.82 -3.15
C GLU A 31 -1.55 3.64 -4.67
N ILE A 32 -1.14 2.46 -5.15
CA ILE A 32 -0.95 2.20 -6.58
C ILE A 32 -2.30 2.08 -7.31
N SER A 33 -3.34 1.53 -6.65
CA SER A 33 -4.68 1.43 -7.24
C SER A 33 -5.35 2.79 -7.43
N ILE A 34 -5.02 3.78 -6.59
CA ILE A 34 -5.53 5.15 -6.74
C ILE A 34 -4.89 5.84 -7.94
N LEU A 35 -3.59 5.64 -8.14
CA LEU A 35 -2.81 6.38 -9.13
C LEU A 35 -2.97 5.88 -10.57
N ASN A 36 -3.79 4.86 -10.81
CA ASN A 36 -4.14 4.43 -12.16
C ASN A 36 -2.91 4.21 -13.07
N MET A 37 -1.78 3.75 -12.50
CA MET A 37 -0.60 3.31 -13.25
C MET A 37 -0.88 1.98 -13.97
N GLY A 38 -2.02 1.91 -14.68
CA GLY A 38 -2.57 0.77 -15.39
C GLY A 38 -1.79 0.35 -16.64
N THR A 39 -0.61 0.91 -16.89
CA THR A 39 0.35 0.42 -17.89
C THR A 39 1.42 -0.50 -17.31
N ALA A 40 1.52 -0.63 -15.98
CA ALA A 40 2.29 -1.67 -15.33
C ALA A 40 1.34 -2.85 -15.04
N GLY A 41 1.18 -3.71 -16.04
CA GLY A 41 0.17 -4.76 -16.10
C GLY A 41 -0.06 -5.52 -14.80
N ASN A 42 -1.33 -5.82 -14.55
CA ASN A 42 -1.93 -6.88 -13.73
C ASN A 42 -0.97 -7.98 -13.23
N ARG A 43 -0.04 -7.65 -12.33
CA ARG A 43 0.93 -8.60 -11.77
C ARG A 43 0.85 -8.51 -10.25
N ARG A 44 -0.23 -9.12 -9.75
CA ARG A 44 -0.50 -9.51 -8.35
C ARG A 44 0.53 -8.95 -7.36
N THR A 45 0.23 -7.76 -6.88
CA THR A 45 1.00 -7.10 -5.85
C THR A 45 0.44 -7.62 -4.52
N ALA A 46 1.15 -8.57 -3.89
CA ALA A 46 0.96 -9.15 -2.55
C ALA A 46 -0.39 -8.96 -1.82
N SER A 47 -0.98 -10.06 -1.34
CA SER A 47 -2.26 -10.01 -0.62
C SER A 47 -2.09 -9.46 0.81
N VAL A 48 -3.13 -8.79 1.32
CA VAL A 48 -3.19 -8.34 2.72
C VAL A 48 -4.18 -9.18 3.48
N ARG A 49 -3.76 -9.73 4.63
CA ARG A 49 -4.64 -10.44 5.56
C ARG A 49 -4.56 -9.82 6.95
N SER A 50 -5.66 -9.80 7.67
CA SER A 50 -5.64 -9.44 9.08
C SER A 50 -5.11 -10.60 9.92
N LEU A 51 -4.33 -10.30 10.97
CA LEU A 51 -3.93 -11.30 11.97
C LEU A 51 -4.97 -11.51 13.08
N GLY A 52 -5.92 -10.60 13.20
CA GLY A 52 -6.98 -10.62 14.22
C GLY A 52 -8.01 -9.53 13.94
N TYR A 53 -8.69 -9.05 14.98
CA TYR A 53 -9.54 -7.86 14.84
C TYR A 53 -8.70 -6.65 14.41
N SER A 54 -9.10 -5.98 13.33
CA SER A 54 -8.43 -4.78 12.82
C SER A 54 -9.46 -3.79 12.29
N ASP A 55 -9.26 -2.52 12.61
CA ASP A 55 -10.07 -1.41 12.12
C ASP A 55 -9.30 -0.66 11.02
N LEU A 56 -9.97 -0.46 9.89
CA LEU A 56 -9.41 0.23 8.72
C LEU A 56 -10.30 1.40 8.31
N PHE A 57 -9.69 2.54 7.98
CA PHE A 57 -10.36 3.57 7.19
C PHE A 57 -10.19 3.27 5.70
N CYS A 58 -11.28 3.30 4.95
CA CYS A 58 -11.25 3.17 3.50
C CYS A 58 -11.36 4.54 2.86
N LEU A 59 -10.44 4.85 1.94
CA LEU A 59 -10.47 6.03 1.10
C LEU A 59 -10.69 5.61 -0.35
N TYR A 60 -11.82 6.03 -0.90
CA TYR A 60 -12.17 5.78 -2.28
C TYR A 60 -11.34 6.66 -3.22
N LYS A 61 -11.07 6.11 -4.40
CA LYS A 61 -10.26 6.77 -5.42
C LYS A 61 -10.82 8.13 -5.80
N LYS A 62 -12.15 8.22 -6.03
CA LYS A 62 -12.81 9.46 -6.45
C LYS A 62 -12.61 10.57 -5.42
N ASP A 63 -12.96 10.30 -4.17
CA ASP A 63 -12.86 11.27 -3.08
C ASP A 63 -11.43 11.75 -2.86
N MET A 64 -10.45 10.83 -2.96
CA MET A 64 -9.03 11.18 -2.94
C MET A 64 -8.64 12.11 -4.10
N TRP A 65 -9.05 11.82 -5.33
CA TRP A 65 -8.73 12.67 -6.48
C TRP A 65 -9.37 14.05 -6.36
N ASP A 66 -10.57 14.14 -5.80
CA ASP A 66 -11.25 15.41 -5.57
C ASP A 66 -10.49 16.26 -4.54
N VAL A 67 -10.11 15.68 -3.39
CA VAL A 67 -9.28 16.38 -2.39
C VAL A 67 -7.91 16.77 -2.95
N LEU A 68 -7.28 15.91 -3.75
CA LEU A 68 -5.96 16.20 -4.34
C LEU A 68 -5.97 17.36 -5.35
N LYS A 69 -7.14 17.80 -5.85
CA LYS A 69 -7.26 19.03 -6.66
C LYS A 69 -6.96 20.28 -5.82
N ASP A 70 -7.44 20.29 -4.58
CA ASP A 70 -7.26 21.42 -3.65
C ASP A 70 -5.88 21.43 -2.98
N TYR A 71 -5.20 20.28 -2.96
CA TYR A 71 -3.87 20.11 -2.36
C TYR A 71 -2.82 19.59 -3.37
N PRO A 72 -2.40 20.41 -4.35
CA PRO A 72 -1.49 19.98 -5.42
C PRO A 72 -0.11 19.52 -4.91
N ALA A 73 0.41 20.14 -3.84
CA ALA A 73 1.67 19.72 -3.24
C ALA A 73 1.60 18.30 -2.63
N ALA A 74 0.44 17.93 -2.07
CA ALA A 74 0.21 16.59 -1.53
C ALA A 74 0.12 15.55 -2.67
N ARG A 75 -0.51 15.92 -3.79
CA ARG A 75 -0.58 15.08 -5.00
C ARG A 75 0.81 14.71 -5.51
N VAL A 76 1.69 15.70 -5.70
CA VAL A 76 3.07 15.47 -6.19
C VAL A 76 3.84 14.54 -5.25
N ARG A 77 3.71 14.73 -3.93
CA ARG A 77 4.35 13.84 -2.94
C ARG A 77 3.81 12.42 -3.04
N LEU A 78 2.50 12.26 -3.16
CA LEU A 78 1.85 10.95 -3.25
C LEU A 78 2.27 10.20 -4.52
N GLU A 79 2.28 10.89 -5.67
CA GLU A 79 2.78 10.35 -6.94
C GLU A 79 4.26 9.95 -6.85
N ALA A 80 5.12 10.80 -6.30
CA ALA A 80 6.54 10.50 -6.12
C ALA A 80 6.79 9.28 -5.22
N ILE A 81 6.03 9.16 -4.13
CA ILE A 81 6.12 8.01 -3.22
C ILE A 81 5.73 6.73 -3.95
N ALA A 82 4.66 6.75 -4.75
CA ALA A 82 4.22 5.58 -5.48
C ALA A 82 5.19 5.16 -6.60
N VAL A 83 5.72 6.11 -7.38
CA VAL A 83 6.73 5.83 -8.41
C VAL A 83 7.99 5.24 -7.77
N LYS A 84 8.46 5.83 -6.67
CA LYS A 84 9.61 5.29 -5.92
C LYS A 84 9.37 3.86 -5.44
N ARG A 85 8.15 3.56 -4.99
CA ARG A 85 7.76 2.21 -4.55
C ARG A 85 7.70 1.22 -5.69
N LEU A 86 7.08 1.58 -6.82
CA LEU A 86 7.01 0.72 -8.00
C LEU A 86 8.43 0.32 -8.48
N HIS A 87 9.35 1.29 -8.56
CA HIS A 87 10.74 1.02 -8.92
C HIS A 87 11.44 0.13 -7.90
N LYS A 88 11.21 0.35 -6.60
CA LYS A 88 11.78 -0.48 -5.53
C LYS A 88 11.29 -1.93 -5.63
N TYR A 89 9.99 -2.15 -5.82
CA TYR A 89 9.43 -3.50 -5.96
C TYR A 89 9.92 -4.23 -7.21
N ARG A 90 10.19 -3.49 -8.30
CA ARG A 90 10.78 -4.08 -9.53
C ARG A 90 12.22 -4.56 -9.33
N ARG A 91 13.01 -3.87 -8.50
CA ARG A 91 14.44 -4.18 -8.29
C ARG A 91 14.69 -5.11 -7.10
N GLU A 92 13.92 -4.97 -6.03
CA GLU A 92 14.07 -5.72 -4.78
C GLU A 92 12.69 -6.19 -4.30
N PRO A 93 12.24 -7.38 -4.73
CA PRO A 93 11.05 -8.00 -4.18
C PRO A 93 11.20 -8.13 -2.65
N LEU A 94 10.12 -7.89 -1.90
CA LEU A 94 10.14 -7.98 -0.44
C LEU A 94 10.72 -9.34 -0.01
N ARG A 95 11.83 -9.33 0.74
CA ARG A 95 12.46 -10.54 1.30
C ARG A 95 11.90 -10.81 2.70
N LYS A 96 11.73 -12.08 3.04
CA LYS A 96 11.10 -12.60 4.27
C LYS A 96 11.63 -11.89 5.54
N GLY A 97 10.72 -11.48 6.44
CA GLY A 97 11.08 -11.11 7.82
C GLY A 97 11.38 -9.64 8.12
N LYS A 98 11.09 -8.68 7.22
CA LYS A 98 11.24 -7.25 7.57
C LYS A 98 10.05 -6.75 8.39
N SER A 99 10.29 -6.50 9.68
CA SER A 99 9.43 -5.65 10.52
C SER A 99 9.63 -4.19 10.10
N VAL A 100 8.92 -3.77 9.05
CA VAL A 100 8.90 -2.37 8.64
C VAL A 100 7.90 -1.61 9.50
N ASN A 101 8.39 -0.80 10.44
CA ASN A 101 7.65 0.38 10.86
C ASN A 101 7.77 1.37 9.71
N LEU A 102 6.80 1.44 8.80
CA LEU A 102 6.88 2.44 7.74
C LEU A 102 5.55 2.62 7.02
N HIS A 103 5.32 3.85 6.59
CA HIS A 103 4.41 4.27 5.52
C HIS A 103 4.35 3.35 4.28
N GLN A 104 5.25 2.38 4.11
CA GLN A 104 5.37 1.48 2.98
C GLN A 104 4.70 0.14 3.26
N VAL A 105 3.52 -0.17 2.71
CA VAL A 105 3.39 -1.40 1.89
C VAL A 105 2.22 -1.28 0.89
N ILE A 106 2.40 -1.96 -0.25
CA ILE A 106 1.49 -2.47 -1.30
C ILE A 106 0.63 -1.51 -2.12
N GLY A 107 0.88 -1.57 -3.42
CA GLY A 107 -0.11 -1.31 -4.44
C GLY A 107 -1.25 -2.31 -4.47
N SER A 108 -2.39 -1.82 -4.96
CA SER A 108 -3.52 -2.65 -5.41
C SER A 108 -3.64 -2.53 -6.91
#